data_AF-A0A5T2A9P8-F1
#
_entry.id   AF-A0A5T2A9P8-F1
#
_cell.length_a   1.000
_cell.length_b   1.000
_cell.length_c   1.000
_cell.angle_alpha   90.00
_cell.angle_beta   90.00
_cell.angle_gamma   90.00
#
_symmetry.space_group_name_H-M   'P 1'
#
loop_
_entity.id
_entity.type
_entity.pdbx_description
1 polymer ?
#
loop_
_entity_poly.entity_id
_entity_poly.type
_entity_poly.pdbx_seq_one_letter_code
_entity_poly.pdbx_strand_id
1 'polypeptide(L)' 'MTKAELKRVCVKPYDKDRFEVIQDYEFALLSFKGIVPKGFKTDGASIPRLFWSLFPP' A
#
# COMPACT_ATOMS: atom_id res chain seq x y z
N MET A 1 7.77 25.92 0.89
CA MET A 1 7.36 24.51 1.06
C MET A 1 6.58 24.10 -0.17
N THR A 2 7.15 23.27 -1.04
CA THR A 2 6.46 22.72 -2.21
C THR A 2 5.40 21.73 -1.72
N LYS A 3 4.16 21.93 -2.16
CA LYS A 3 3.03 21.04 -1.87
C LYS A 3 3.34 19.69 -2.53
N ALA A 4 3.77 18.70 -1.75
CA ALA A 4 3.98 17.36 -2.27
C ALA A 4 2.62 16.81 -2.73
N GLU A 5 2.45 16.62 -4.04
CA GLU A 5 1.25 15.99 -4.57
C GLU A 5 1.21 14.53 -4.09
N LEU A 6 0.19 14.21 -3.29
CA LEU A 6 0.02 12.89 -2.73
C LEU A 6 -0.50 11.97 -3.84
N LYS A 7 0.38 11.15 -4.43
CA LYS A 7 0.01 10.15 -5.44
C LYS A 7 -0.95 9.15 -4.81
N ARG A 8 -2.21 9.13 -5.25
CA ARG A 8 -3.20 8.19 -4.76
C ARG A 8 -2.96 6.80 -5.35
N VAL A 9 -3.18 5.77 -4.55
CA VAL A 9 -3.13 4.38 -5.04
C VAL A 9 -4.39 4.08 -5.84
N CYS A 10 -4.24 3.46 -7.00
CA CYS A 10 -5.36 3.02 -7.83
C CYS A 10 -5.61 1.53 -7.61
N VAL A 11 -6.79 1.19 -7.11
CA VAL A 11 -7.18 -0.19 -6.80
C VAL A 11 -8.56 -0.50 -7.35
N LYS A 12 -8.82 -1.78 -7.64
CA LYS A 12 -10.15 -2.31 -7.93
C LYS A 12 -10.56 -3.29 -6.83
N PRO A 13 -11.84 -3.37 -6.45
CA PRO A 13 -12.30 -4.44 -5.57
C PRO A 13 -12.15 -5.80 -6.27
N TYR A 14 -11.73 -6.83 -5.53
CA TYR A 14 -11.72 -8.22 -6.01
C TYR A 14 -12.56 -9.17 -5.16
N ASP A 15 -12.84 -8.81 -3.90
CA ASP A 15 -13.60 -9.60 -2.92
C ASP A 15 -14.07 -8.66 -1.78
N LYS A 16 -14.82 -9.16 -0.79
CA LYS A 16 -15.26 -8.38 0.36
C LYS A 16 -14.06 -7.79 1.12
N ASP A 17 -14.04 -6.47 1.24
CA ASP A 17 -12.99 -5.69 1.91
C ASP A 17 -11.58 -5.96 1.34
N ARG A 18 -11.50 -6.26 0.05
CA ARG A 18 -10.31 -6.80 -0.62
C ARG A 18 -10.08 -6.14 -1.97
N PHE A 19 -8.86 -5.68 -2.20
CA PHE A 19 -8.48 -4.80 -3.30
C PHE A 19 -7.25 -5.28 -4.05
N GLU A 20 -7.25 -5.06 -5.35
CA GLU A 20 -6.14 -5.39 -6.25
C GLU A 20 -5.60 -4.10 -6.88
N VAL A 21 -4.28 -3.94 -6.84
CA VAL A 21 -3.58 -2.81 -7.45
C VAL A 21 -3.64 -2.90 -8.98
N ILE A 22 -4.18 -1.88 -9.64
CA ILE A 22 -4.43 -1.93 -11.09
C ILE A 22 -3.21 -1.54 -11.95
N GLN A 23 -2.22 -0.88 -11.34
CA GLN A 23 -1.00 -0.40 -11.97
C GLN A 23 0.12 -0.29 -10.93
N ASP A 24 1.38 -0.38 -11.37
CA ASP A 24 2.53 -0.26 -10.47
C ASP A 24 2.45 1.05 -9.67
N TYR A 25 2.48 0.91 -8.35
CA TYR A 25 2.41 2.03 -7.42
C TYR A 25 3.76 2.22 -6.75
N GLU A 26 4.51 3.17 -7.28
CA GLU A 26 5.75 3.65 -6.69
C GLU A 26 5.46 4.59 -5.53
N PHE A 27 6.11 4.34 -4.40
CA PHE A 27 6.03 5.19 -3.21
C PHE A 27 7.41 5.50 -2.66
N ALA A 28 7.53 6.67 -2.05
CA ALA A 28 8.73 7.13 -1.37
C ALA A 28 8.37 7.58 0.05
N LEU A 29 8.95 6.91 1.04
CA LEU A 29 9.01 7.30 2.43
C LEU A 29 10.35 8.00 2.70
N LEU A 30 10.50 8.62 3.88
CA LEU A 30 11.69 9.38 4.26
C LEU A 30 13.02 8.63 4.01
N SER A 31 13.06 7.33 4.26
CA SER A 31 14.28 6.51 4.14
C SER A 31 14.11 5.29 3.25
N PHE A 32 12.97 5.14 2.57
CA PHE A 32 12.66 3.93 1.81
C PHE A 32 11.86 4.27 0.56
N LYS A 33 12.24 3.69 -0.58
CA LYS A 33 11.46 3.75 -1.82
C LYS A 33 11.10 2.34 -2.22
N GLY A 34 9.87 2.14 -2.67
CA GLY A 34 9.37 0.84 -3.05
C GLY A 34 8.35 0.92 -4.18
N ILE A 35 8.09 -0.23 -4.78
CA ILE A 35 7.07 -0.40 -5.81
C ILE A 35 6.12 -1.48 -5.34
N VAL A 36 4.83 -1.17 -5.31
CA VAL A 36 3.78 -2.18 -5.18
C VAL A 36 3.38 -2.60 -6.60
N PRO A 37 3.63 -3.85 -7.02
CA PRO A 37 3.40 -4.26 -8.39
C PRO A 37 1.91 -4.35 -8.71
N LYS A 38 1.56 -4.16 -9.98
CA LYS A 38 0.24 -4.46 -10.53
C LYS A 38 -0.17 -5.90 -10.20
N GLY A 39 -1.42 -6.06 -9.77
CA GLY A 39 -1.97 -7.35 -9.36
C GLY A 39 -1.72 -7.68 -7.89
N PHE A 40 -1.01 -6.84 -7.13
CA PHE A 40 -0.87 -7.01 -5.69
C PHE A 40 -2.25 -6.94 -5.01
N LYS A 41 -2.55 -7.97 -4.20
CA LYS A 41 -3.82 -8.08 -3.46
C LYS A 41 -3.60 -7.67 -2.01
N THR A 42 -4.48 -6.82 -1.52
CA THR A 42 -4.45 -6.31 -0.15
C THR A 42 -5.85 -6.17 0.39
N ASP A 43 -6.01 -6.39 1.68
CA ASP A 43 -7.20 -6.06 2.46
C ASP A 43 -7.05 -4.74 3.23
N GLY A 44 -5.93 -4.02 3.01
CA GLY A 44 -5.60 -2.78 3.72
C GLY A 44 -5.28 -2.94 5.22
N ALA A 45 -5.38 -4.16 5.76
CA ALA A 45 -5.26 -4.44 7.20
C ALA A 45 -4.21 -5.52 7.52
N SER A 46 -3.78 -6.30 6.54
CA SER A 46 -2.74 -7.31 6.66
C SER A 46 -1.36 -6.65 6.77
N ILE A 47 -1.00 -6.27 7.99
CA ILE A 47 0.38 -5.91 8.33
C ILE A 47 1.22 -7.20 8.40
N PRO A 48 2.37 -7.31 7.69
CA PRO A 48 3.26 -8.45 7.84
C PRO A 48 3.60 -8.68 9.32
N ARG A 49 3.50 -9.94 9.79
CA ARG A 49 3.63 -10.30 11.22
C ARG A 49 4.89 -9.76 11.91
N LEU A 50 5.95 -9.49 11.14
CA LEU A 50 7.17 -8.86 11.62
C LEU A 50 6.93 -7.49 12.31
N PHE A 51 5.87 -6.76 11.94
CA PHE A 51 5.55 -5.45 12.50
C PHE A 51 4.52 -5.49 13.65
N TRP A 52 4.01 -6.66 14.05
CA TRP A 52 3.02 -6.78 15.14
C TRP A 52 3.55 -6.38 16.52
N SER A 53 4.86 -6.34 16.71
CA SER A 53 5.45 -5.83 17.95
C SER A 53 5.27 -4.31 18.14
N LEU A 54 5.08 -3.57 17.04
CA LEU A 54 4.84 -2.12 17.06
C LEU A 54 3.36 -1.77 17.02
N PHE A 55 2.55 -2.65 16.42
CA PHE A 55 1.12 -2.49 16.28
C PHE A 55 0.45 -3.79 16.76
N PRO A 56 0.07 -3.88 18.05
CA PRO A 56 -0.65 -5.04 18.55
C PRO A 56 -1.96 -5.24 17.76
N PRO A 57 -2.41 -6.49 17.60
CA PRO A 57 -3.54 -6.85 16.75
C PRO A 57 -4.87 -6.25 17.22
#